data_AF-F0SNY9-F1
#
_entry.id   AF-F0SNY9-F1
#
_cell.length_a   1.000
_cell.length_b   1.000
_cell.length_c   1.000
_cell.angle_alpha   90.00
_cell.angle_beta   90.00
_cell.angle_gamma   90.00
#
_symmetry.space_group_name_H-M   'P 1'
#
loop_
_entity.id
_entity.type
_entity.pdbx_description
1 polymer ?
#
loop_
_entity_poly.entity_id
_entity_poly.type
_entity_poly.pdbx_seq_one_letter_code
_entity_poly.pdbx_strand_id
1 'polypeptide(L)'
;MAVIETVYSPTGQPVQIVDGNDTGFNALDPEAFLKLMIVQLQNQDPTEPTSNEELLNQISTMRSLQSSIELEDMIASLANSQTSSASANFASSAAGLIGHSVTGTIPESTDEEGETIPAEEVEGIVERAILRDGKAYVTIGDKELPVENIASVTWPQVEA
;
A
#
# COMPACT_ATOMS: atom_id res chain seq x y z
N MET A 1 21.91 -2.74 16.53
CA MET A 1 22.22 -3.50 17.76
C MET A 1 21.42 -2.87 18.89
N ALA A 2 20.27 -3.44 19.26
CA ALA A 2 19.50 -3.02 20.41
C ALA A 2 19.67 -4.06 21.52
N VAL A 3 19.96 -3.59 22.74
CA VAL A 3 20.32 -4.41 23.90
C VAL A 3 19.03 -4.97 24.50
N ILE A 4 18.90 -6.30 24.56
CA ILE A 4 17.78 -6.98 25.22
C ILE A 4 18.13 -7.06 26.71
N GLU A 5 17.64 -6.12 27.50
CA GLU A 5 17.80 -6.15 28.95
C GLU A 5 16.87 -7.22 29.52
N THR A 6 17.44 -8.37 29.87
CA THR A 6 16.68 -9.50 30.42
C THR A 6 16.40 -9.23 31.90
N VAL A 7 15.21 -8.75 32.22
CA VAL A 7 14.77 -8.54 33.61
C VAL A 7 14.17 -9.85 34.13
N TYR A 8 14.75 -10.39 35.22
CA TYR A 8 14.33 -11.63 35.85
C TYR A 8 13.34 -11.35 37.00
N SER A 9 12.21 -12.05 37.01
CA SER A 9 11.21 -12.03 38.09
C SER A 9 11.60 -13.00 39.23
N PRO A 10 11.40 -12.65 40.51
CA PRO A 10 11.83 -13.45 41.66
C PRO A 10 11.07 -14.78 41.87
N THR A 11 10.12 -15.15 41.03
CA THR A 11 9.33 -16.40 41.16
C THR A 11 9.58 -17.45 40.08
N GLY A 12 10.57 -17.27 39.20
CA GLY A 12 11.09 -18.34 38.33
C GLY A 12 10.10 -18.92 37.31
N GLN A 13 9.05 -18.19 36.94
CA GLN A 13 8.19 -18.54 35.81
C GLN A 13 8.54 -17.64 34.61
N PRO A 14 8.64 -18.19 33.38
CA PRO A 14 8.96 -17.40 32.20
C PRO A 14 7.81 -16.42 31.92
N VAL A 15 8.11 -15.12 32.02
CA VAL A 15 7.20 -14.07 31.58
C VAL A 15 7.34 -13.96 30.07
N GLN A 16 6.27 -14.26 29.34
CA GLN A 16 6.23 -13.96 27.91
C GLN A 16 6.14 -12.44 27.75
N ILE A 17 7.20 -11.84 27.21
CA ILE A 17 7.18 -10.46 26.76
C ILE A 17 6.37 -10.40 25.47
N VAL A 18 5.15 -9.86 25.58
CA VAL A 18 4.30 -9.60 24.41
C VAL A 18 4.90 -8.40 23.66
N ASP A 19 5.15 -8.57 22.36
CA ASP A 19 5.74 -7.54 21.51
C ASP A 19 4.89 -6.26 21.50
N GLY A 20 5.54 -5.10 21.62
CA GLY A 20 4.90 -3.78 21.73
C GLY A 20 4.14 -3.31 20.48
N ASN A 21 4.03 -4.13 19.44
CA ASN A 21 3.16 -3.88 18.30
C ASN A 21 1.75 -4.47 18.48
N ASP A 22 1.51 -5.25 19.53
CA ASP A 22 0.20 -5.77 19.92
C ASP A 22 -0.40 -5.03 21.13
N THR A 23 0.25 -3.92 21.54
CA THR A 23 -0.23 -3.10 22.65
C THR A 23 -1.21 -2.05 22.15
N GLY A 24 -2.44 -2.49 21.96
CA GLY A 24 -3.57 -1.61 21.92
C GLY A 24 -4.79 -2.37 22.37
N PHE A 25 -5.72 -1.66 22.99
CA PHE A 25 -7.14 -2.01 23.02
C PHE A 25 -7.74 -2.25 21.59
N ASN A 26 -6.93 -2.52 20.55
CA ASN A 26 -7.33 -2.85 19.20
C ASN A 26 -7.57 -4.36 18.99
N ALA A 27 -7.12 -5.20 19.92
CA ALA A 27 -7.63 -6.56 20.09
C ALA A 27 -8.71 -6.58 21.19
N LEU A 28 -9.61 -5.60 21.20
CA LEU A 28 -10.77 -5.58 22.09
C LEU A 28 -11.72 -6.69 21.66
N ASP A 29 -11.37 -7.94 21.96
CA ASP A 29 -12.06 -9.15 21.55
C ASP A 29 -13.54 -9.07 22.00
N PRO A 30 -14.46 -8.63 21.12
CA PRO A 30 -15.82 -8.37 21.53
C PRO A 30 -16.56 -9.69 21.74
N GLU A 31 -15.99 -10.81 21.26
CA GLU A 31 -16.47 -12.17 21.52
C GLU A 31 -16.08 -12.63 22.92
N ALA A 32 -14.90 -12.28 23.42
CA ALA A 32 -14.53 -12.48 24.82
C ALA A 32 -15.43 -11.67 25.77
N PHE A 33 -15.78 -10.44 25.39
CA PHE A 33 -16.72 -9.61 26.15
C PHE A 33 -18.17 -10.12 26.06
N LEU A 34 -18.65 -10.53 24.88
CA LEU A 34 -19.97 -11.17 24.72
C LEU A 34 -20.08 -12.46 25.53
N LYS A 35 -19.02 -13.28 25.60
CA LYS A 35 -18.97 -14.45 26.49
C LYS A 35 -19.07 -14.06 27.95
N LEU A 36 -18.33 -13.03 28.39
CA LEU A 36 -18.42 -12.52 29.76
C LEU A 36 -19.83 -11.99 30.06
N MET A 37 -20.48 -11.34 29.10
CA MET A 37 -21.82 -10.79 29.21
C MET A 37 -22.91 -11.87 29.24
N ILE A 38 -22.76 -12.97 28.47
CA ILE A 38 -23.62 -14.16 28.55
C ILE A 38 -23.49 -14.84 29.92
N VAL A 39 -22.27 -14.93 30.46
CA VAL A 39 -22.01 -15.45 31.81
C VAL A 39 -22.66 -14.57 32.88
N GLN A 40 -22.63 -13.25 32.72
CA GLN A 40 -23.33 -12.34 33.62
C GLN A 40 -24.85 -12.44 33.47
N LEU A 41 -25.40 -12.54 32.26
CA LEU A 41 -26.84 -12.75 32.02
C LEU A 41 -27.39 -14.05 32.66
N GLN A 42 -26.57 -15.10 32.80
CA GLN A 42 -26.94 -16.32 33.53
C GLN A 42 -26.95 -16.14 35.06
N ASN A 43 -26.31 -15.08 35.59
CA ASN A 43 -26.10 -14.84 37.02
C ASN A 43 -26.63 -13.47 37.52
N GLN A 44 -27.28 -12.67 36.66
CA GLN A 44 -27.85 -11.37 37.05
C GLN A 44 -29.26 -11.55 37.62
N ASP A 45 -29.51 -10.89 38.75
CA ASP A 45 -30.84 -10.66 39.27
C ASP A 45 -31.63 -9.80 38.25
N PRO A 46 -32.86 -10.16 37.87
CA PRO A 46 -33.63 -9.56 36.76
C PRO A 46 -34.02 -8.07 36.91
N THR A 47 -33.49 -7.36 37.89
CA THR A 47 -33.96 -6.03 38.30
C THR A 47 -33.20 -4.84 37.68
N GLU A 48 -32.07 -5.04 36.99
CA GLU A 48 -31.31 -3.96 36.32
C GLU A 48 -30.77 -4.31 34.90
N PRO A 49 -31.63 -4.47 33.89
CA PRO A 49 -31.22 -4.79 32.52
C PRO A 49 -30.60 -3.61 31.73
N THR A 50 -30.78 -2.36 32.19
CA THR A 50 -30.51 -1.14 31.39
C THR A 50 -29.03 -0.88 31.13
N SER A 51 -28.13 -1.19 32.08
CA SER A 51 -26.70 -0.94 31.91
C SER A 51 -26.05 -1.85 30.85
N ASN A 52 -26.57 -3.05 30.64
CA ASN A 52 -26.03 -3.99 29.64
C ASN A 52 -26.50 -3.64 28.22
N GLU A 53 -27.73 -3.14 28.06
CA GLU A 53 -28.23 -2.69 26.75
C GLU A 53 -27.47 -1.46 26.25
N GLU A 54 -27.18 -0.48 27.12
CA GLU A 54 -26.46 0.74 26.74
C GLU A 54 -25.00 0.44 26.34
N LEU A 55 -24.34 -0.46 27.08
CA LEU A 55 -23.00 -0.90 26.74
C LEU A 55 -22.94 -1.74 25.45
N LEU A 56 -23.93 -2.61 25.24
CA LEU A 56 -24.04 -3.39 24.00
C LEU A 56 -24.27 -2.48 22.78
N ASN A 57 -25.08 -1.44 22.93
CA ASN A 57 -25.25 -0.41 21.89
C ASN A 57 -23.92 0.29 21.59
N GLN A 58 -23.16 0.68 22.62
CA GLN A 58 -21.85 1.32 22.43
C GLN A 58 -20.83 0.39 21.73
N ILE A 59 -20.83 -0.90 22.04
CA ILE A 59 -19.99 -1.90 21.37
C ILE A 59 -20.44 -2.12 19.93
N SER A 60 -21.75 -2.19 19.68
CA SER A 60 -22.29 -2.34 18.32
C SER A 60 -21.92 -1.14 17.44
N THR A 61 -21.94 0.08 18.00
CA THR A 61 -21.46 1.28 17.32
C THR A 61 -19.95 1.21 17.05
N MET A 62 -19.14 0.81 18.03
CA MET A 62 -17.69 0.62 17.81
C MET A 62 -17.38 -0.45 16.76
N ARG A 63 -18.08 -1.60 16.77
CA ARG A 63 -17.93 -2.65 15.75
C ARG A 63 -18.28 -2.14 14.35
N SER A 64 -19.35 -1.35 14.24
CA SER A 64 -19.74 -0.76 12.94
C SER A 64 -18.67 0.22 12.43
N LEU A 65 -18.08 1.03 13.31
CA LEU A 65 -16.99 1.94 12.97
C LEU A 65 -15.73 1.18 12.58
N GLN A 66 -15.35 0.15 13.35
CA GLN A 66 -14.19 -0.68 13.05
C GLN A 66 -14.34 -1.38 11.71
N SER A 67 -15.51 -1.96 11.41
CA SER A 67 -15.78 -2.57 10.11
C SER A 67 -15.73 -1.57 8.95
N SER A 68 -16.10 -0.31 9.20
CA SER A 68 -15.98 0.76 8.20
C SER A 68 -14.52 1.16 7.96
N ILE A 69 -13.71 1.24 9.02
CA ILE A 69 -12.26 1.51 8.93
C ILE A 69 -11.57 0.37 8.18
N GLU A 70 -11.85 -0.89 8.52
CA GLU A 70 -11.31 -2.08 7.83
C GLU A 70 -11.71 -2.11 6.35
N LEU A 71 -12.95 -1.71 6.03
CA LEU A 71 -13.41 -1.60 4.65
C LEU A 71 -12.66 -0.51 3.90
N GLU A 72 -12.45 0.65 4.52
CA GLU A 72 -11.69 1.76 3.94
C GLU A 72 -10.23 1.35 3.66
N ASP A 73 -9.59 0.65 4.59
CA ASP A 73 -8.25 0.09 4.42
C ASP A 73 -8.19 -0.94 3.29
N MET A 74 -9.18 -1.84 3.19
CA MET A 74 -9.28 -2.80 2.09
C MET A 74 -9.44 -2.11 0.74
N ILE A 75 -10.28 -1.06 0.65
CA ILE A 75 -10.48 -0.27 -0.57
C ILE A 75 -9.18 0.43 -0.96
N ALA A 76 -8.48 1.05 -0.01
CA ALA A 76 -7.19 1.69 -0.24
C ALA A 76 -6.13 0.69 -0.73
N SER A 77 -6.06 -0.50 -0.13
CA SER A 77 -5.17 -1.57 -0.55
C SER A 77 -5.50 -2.09 -1.96
N LEU A 78 -6.79 -2.22 -2.30
CA LEU A 78 -7.22 -2.64 -3.63
C LEU A 78 -6.86 -1.61 -4.70
N ALA A 79 -7.07 -0.32 -4.42
CA ALA A 79 -6.69 0.76 -5.32
C ALA A 79 -5.17 0.77 -5.60
N ASN A 80 -4.35 0.59 -4.56
CA ASN A 80 -2.90 0.48 -4.69
C ASN A 80 -2.45 -0.75 -5.49
N SER A 81 -3.10 -1.90 -5.28
CA SER A 81 -2.82 -3.13 -6.03
C SER A 81 -3.16 -3.00 -7.52
N GLN A 82 -4.27 -2.34 -7.84
CA GLN A 82 -4.69 -2.10 -9.22
C GLN A 82 -3.71 -1.17 -9.96
N THR A 83 -3.28 -0.09 -9.31
CA THR A 83 -2.24 0.81 -9.83
C THR A 83 -0.94 0.05 -10.08
N SER A 84 -0.47 -0.75 -9.11
CA SER A 84 0.77 -1.52 -9.22
C SER A 84 0.74 -2.54 -10.37
N SER A 85 -0.41 -3.19 -10.59
CA SER A 85 -0.59 -4.15 -11.68
C SER A 85 -0.58 -3.49 -13.05
N ALA A 86 -1.19 -2.30 -13.17
CA ALA A 86 -1.09 -1.51 -14.39
C ALA A 86 0.37 -1.12 -14.67
N SER A 87 1.08 -0.60 -13.67
CA SER A 87 2.50 -0.22 -13.75
C SER A 87 3.41 -1.37 -14.18
N ALA A 88 3.18 -2.58 -13.68
CA ALA A 88 3.97 -3.76 -14.04
C ALA A 88 3.79 -4.17 -15.52
N ASN A 89 2.58 -4.07 -16.04
CA ASN A 89 2.32 -4.31 -17.47
C ASN A 89 3.02 -3.26 -18.34
N PHE A 90 2.98 -1.98 -17.94
CA PHE A 90 3.70 -0.92 -18.64
C PHE A 90 5.22 -1.09 -18.60
N ALA A 91 5.77 -1.46 -17.45
CA ALA A 91 7.20 -1.75 -17.31
C ALA A 91 7.64 -2.90 -18.23
N SER A 92 6.80 -3.92 -18.37
CA SER A 92 7.06 -5.05 -19.28
C SER A 92 7.06 -4.62 -20.75
N SER A 93 6.11 -3.76 -21.13
CA SER A 93 6.09 -3.15 -22.47
C SER A 93 7.31 -2.28 -22.72
N ALA A 94 7.73 -1.48 -21.74
CA ALA A 94 8.93 -0.64 -21.81
C ALA A 94 10.21 -1.46 -21.99
N ALA A 95 10.33 -2.59 -21.26
CA ALA A 95 11.45 -3.49 -21.38
C ALA A 95 11.53 -4.14 -22.78
N GLY A 96 10.39 -4.40 -23.42
CA GLY A 96 10.32 -4.91 -24.79
C GLY A 96 10.76 -3.89 -25.86
N LEU A 97 10.89 -2.61 -25.50
CA LEU A 97 11.37 -1.56 -26.41
C LEU A 97 12.89 -1.41 -26.38
N ILE A 98 13.58 -2.00 -25.40
CA ILE A 98 15.04 -1.92 -25.27
C ILE A 98 15.69 -2.50 -26.54
N GLY A 99 16.58 -1.71 -27.16
CA GLY A 99 17.23 -2.06 -28.42
C GLY A 99 16.44 -1.72 -29.68
N HIS A 100 15.20 -1.21 -29.56
CA HIS A 100 14.44 -0.69 -30.69
C HIS A 100 14.62 0.82 -30.84
N SER A 101 14.53 1.30 -32.10
CA SER A 101 14.52 2.72 -32.39
C SER A 101 13.12 3.26 -32.14
N VAL A 102 12.99 4.24 -31.26
CA VAL A 102 11.72 4.88 -30.94
C VAL A 102 11.78 6.37 -31.22
N THR A 103 10.64 6.94 -31.57
CA THR A 103 10.45 8.38 -31.76
C THR A 103 9.31 8.82 -30.86
N GLY A 104 9.47 9.92 -30.14
CA GLY A 104 8.42 10.42 -29.26
C GLY A 104 8.68 11.83 -28.76
N THR A 105 7.77 12.34 -27.94
CA THR A 105 7.82 13.70 -27.42
C THR A 105 7.87 13.67 -25.90
N ILE A 106 8.92 14.27 -25.34
CA ILE A 106 8.99 14.56 -23.90
C ILE A 106 8.10 15.79 -23.67
N PRO A 107 7.05 15.70 -22.83
CA PRO A 107 6.14 16.81 -22.60
C PRO A 107 6.84 17.91 -21.79
N GLU A 108 6.29 19.11 -21.85
CA GLU A 108 6.73 20.21 -21.00
C GLU A 108 6.62 19.79 -19.53
N SER A 109 7.69 20.01 -18.77
CA SER A 109 7.75 19.68 -17.35
C SER A 109 8.37 20.84 -16.58
N THR A 110 8.19 20.86 -15.27
CA THR A 110 8.76 21.89 -14.40
C THR A 110 9.72 21.20 -13.44
N ASP A 111 10.96 21.69 -13.35
CA ASP A 111 11.96 21.12 -12.45
C ASP A 111 11.74 21.55 -10.98
N GLU A 112 12.60 21.07 -10.09
CA GLU A 112 12.57 21.41 -8.66
C GLU A 112 12.91 22.88 -8.39
N GLU A 113 13.57 23.57 -9.33
CA GLU A 113 13.87 24.99 -9.28
C GLU A 113 12.74 25.87 -9.84
N GLY A 114 11.68 25.28 -10.40
CA GLY A 114 10.55 25.98 -10.98
C GLY A 114 10.77 26.44 -12.42
N GLU A 115 11.84 26.00 -13.08
CA GLU A 115 12.08 26.26 -14.50
C GLU A 115 11.22 25.34 -15.36
N THR A 116 10.61 25.92 -16.40
CA THR A 116 9.81 25.18 -17.37
C THR A 116 10.75 24.58 -18.42
N ILE A 117 10.84 23.25 -18.43
CA ILE A 117 11.52 22.47 -19.46
C ILE A 117 10.54 22.31 -20.62
N PRO A 118 10.79 22.92 -21.79
CA PRO A 118 9.88 22.86 -22.93
C PRO A 118 9.75 21.44 -23.46
N ALA A 119 8.65 21.16 -24.17
CA ALA A 119 8.47 19.89 -24.84
C ALA A 119 9.57 19.67 -25.90
N GLU A 120 10.14 18.46 -25.91
CA GLU A 120 11.24 18.10 -26.80
C GLU A 120 10.95 16.81 -27.56
N GLU A 121 11.15 16.81 -28.89
CA GLU A 121 11.11 15.59 -29.68
C GLU A 121 12.44 14.84 -29.58
N VAL A 122 12.35 13.53 -29.35
CA VAL A 122 13.50 12.65 -29.20
C VAL A 122 13.35 11.44 -30.10
N GLU A 123 14.44 11.10 -30.78
CA GLU A 123 14.55 9.92 -31.62
C GLU A 123 15.84 9.19 -31.28
N GLY A 124 15.75 7.88 -31.11
CA GLY A 124 16.94 7.05 -30.94
C GLY A 124 16.62 5.66 -30.43
N ILE A 125 17.70 4.91 -30.17
CA ILE A 125 17.60 3.54 -29.68
C ILE A 125 17.37 3.58 -28.17
N VAL A 126 16.41 2.81 -27.68
CA VAL A 126 16.19 2.67 -26.23
C VAL A 126 17.33 1.89 -25.61
N GLU A 127 18.01 2.50 -24.64
CA GLU A 127 19.12 1.88 -23.92
C GLU A 127 18.63 1.16 -22.65
N ARG A 128 17.69 1.77 -21.92
CA ARG A 128 17.17 1.26 -20.65
C ARG A 128 15.69 1.58 -20.49
N ALA A 129 15.01 0.77 -19.70
CA ALA A 129 13.66 1.03 -19.20
C ALA A 129 13.70 1.21 -17.68
N ILE A 130 13.00 2.22 -17.17
CA ILE A 130 12.96 2.60 -15.76
C ILE A 130 11.50 2.78 -15.35
N LEU A 131 11.14 2.32 -14.14
CA LEU A 131 9.84 2.57 -13.55
C LEU A 131 10.00 3.60 -12.43
N ARG A 132 9.31 4.75 -12.54
CA ARG A 132 9.30 5.82 -11.53
C ARG A 132 7.84 6.23 -11.28
N ASP A 133 7.42 6.29 -10.02
CA ASP A 133 6.06 6.67 -9.61
C ASP A 133 4.93 5.90 -10.34
N GLY A 134 5.16 4.61 -10.63
CA GLY A 134 4.21 3.77 -11.35
C GLY A 134 4.08 4.06 -12.85
N LYS A 135 4.88 5.00 -13.38
CA LYS A 135 4.99 5.32 -14.81
C LYS A 135 6.28 4.74 -15.39
N ALA A 136 6.16 4.14 -16.57
CA ALA A 136 7.30 3.56 -17.27
C ALA A 136 7.96 4.61 -18.17
N TYR A 137 9.28 4.70 -18.08
CA TYR A 137 10.14 5.59 -18.86
C TYR A 137 11.16 4.75 -19.61
N VAL A 138 11.53 5.19 -20.81
CA VAL A 138 12.63 4.64 -21.60
C VAL A 138 13.72 5.71 -21.75
N THR A 139 14.98 5.31 -21.69
CA THR A 139 16.11 6.23 -21.83
C THR A 139 16.68 6.16 -23.25
N ILE A 140 16.87 7.33 -23.85
CA ILE A 140 17.52 7.51 -25.16
C ILE A 140 18.69 8.48 -24.91
N GLY A 141 19.91 7.96 -24.80
CA GLY A 141 21.03 8.72 -24.26
C GLY A 141 20.73 9.24 -22.85
N ASP A 142 20.86 10.56 -22.65
CA ASP A 142 20.61 11.23 -21.37
C ASP A 142 19.14 11.62 -21.12
N LYS A 143 18.24 11.28 -22.04
CA LYS A 143 16.84 11.74 -21.99
C LYS A 143 15.90 10.62 -21.58
N GLU A 144 14.96 10.94 -20.68
CA GLU A 144 13.90 10.03 -20.23
C GLU A 144 12.60 10.33 -20.98
N LEU A 145 12.16 9.41 -21.84
CA LEU A 145 10.90 9.51 -22.57
C LEU A 145 9.83 8.64 -21.87
N PRO A 146 8.68 9.19 -21.48
CA PRO A 146 7.56 8.40 -20.99
C PRO A 146 7.06 7.45 -22.08
N VAL A 147 6.81 6.19 -21.74
CA VAL A 147 6.33 5.18 -22.70
C VAL A 147 4.97 5.57 -23.30
N GLU A 148 4.17 6.35 -22.56
CA GLU A 148 2.90 6.93 -23.02
C GLU A 148 3.05 7.88 -24.21
N ASN A 149 4.23 8.48 -24.40
CA ASN A 149 4.47 9.50 -25.42
C ASN A 149 5.36 9.02 -26.58
N ILE A 150 5.52 7.70 -26.72
CA ILE A 150 6.19 7.11 -27.88
C ILE A 150 5.22 7.16 -29.06
N ALA A 151 5.60 7.89 -30.11
CA ALA A 151 4.81 8.05 -31.33
C ALA A 151 5.03 6.89 -32.32
N SER A 152 6.24 6.34 -32.40
CA SER A 152 6.55 5.24 -33.31
C SER A 152 7.70 4.37 -32.79
N VAL A 153 7.65 3.07 -33.13
CA VAL A 153 8.71 2.09 -32.86
C VAL A 153 9.13 1.47 -34.19
N THR A 154 10.39 1.67 -34.56
CA THR A 154 10.99 1.15 -35.79
C THR A 154 11.89 -0.04 -35.47
N TRP A 155 11.62 -1.15 -36.16
CA TRP A 155 12.41 -2.38 -36.06
C TRP A 155 13.56 -2.31 -37.07
N PRO A 156 14.81 -2.57 -36.65
CA PRO A 156 15.93 -2.61 -37.58
C PRO A 156 15.65 -3.65 -38.66
N GLN A 157 15.65 -3.22 -39.92
CA GLN A 157 15.48 -4.11 -41.06
C GLN A 157 16.75 -4.94 -41.18
N VAL A 158 16.66 -6.24 -40.91
CA VAL A 158 17.76 -7.18 -41.21
C VAL A 158 17.74 -7.38 -42.73
N GLU A 159 18.68 -6.77 -43.45
CA GLU A 159 18.92 -7.13 -44.85
C GLU A 159 19.34 -8.60 -44.91
N ALA A 160 18.59 -9.38 -45.71
CA ALA A 160 18.76 -10.83 -45.88
C ALA A 160 19.88 -11.17 -46.88
#